data_AF-A0A2P5GK51-F1
#
_entry.id   AF-A0A2P5GK51-F1
#
_cell.length_a   1.000
_cell.length_b   1.000
_cell.length_c   1.000
_cell.angle_alpha   90.00
_cell.angle_beta   90.00
_cell.angle_gamma   90.00
#
_symmetry.space_group_name_H-M   'P 1'
#
loop_
_entity.id
_entity.type
_entity.pdbx_description
1 polymer ?
#
loop_
_entity_poly.entity_id
_entity_poly.type
_entity_poly.pdbx_seq_one_letter_code
_entity_poly.pdbx_strand_id
1 'polypeptide(L)'
;MGVKRGALLLIMLPMAIGMRDPFQPPEDHCHIAQLSQWRYQGTIARASRQVGLLRDAQGKWRRVEMNSQLPTGWRVVQLSTQAVEIETGLGCEPARWSWSREGEPHEDRDKHSVTNVNAISMGAKTAAGLVGGG
;
A
#
# COMPACT_ATOMS: atom_id res chain seq x y z
N MET A 1 -0.75 -30.62 55.67
CA MET A 1 -0.72 -29.39 54.85
C MET A 1 -0.31 -29.70 53.39
N GLY A 2 -0.88 -30.72 52.73
CA GLY A 2 -0.46 -31.12 51.37
C GLY A 2 -1.48 -30.74 50.28
N VAL A 3 -2.77 -30.91 50.59
CA VAL A 3 -3.87 -30.74 49.61
C VAL A 3 -4.01 -29.30 49.11
N LYS A 4 -3.84 -28.31 49.99
CA LYS A 4 -3.96 -26.88 49.66
C LYS A 4 -2.88 -26.41 48.68
N ARG A 5 -1.67 -26.97 48.80
CA ARG A 5 -0.52 -26.66 47.93
C ARG A 5 -0.63 -27.36 46.58
N GLY A 6 -1.12 -28.61 46.57
CA GLY A 6 -1.41 -29.34 45.34
C GLY A 6 -2.52 -28.68 44.51
N ALA A 7 -3.60 -28.21 45.15
CA ALA A 7 -4.68 -27.48 44.47
C ALA A 7 -4.20 -26.15 43.88
N LEU A 8 -3.33 -25.42 44.60
CA LEU A 8 -2.75 -24.16 44.08
C LEU A 8 -1.88 -24.42 42.85
N LEU A 9 -1.07 -25.48 42.87
CA LEU A 9 -0.23 -25.86 41.74
C LEU A 9 -1.05 -26.27 40.52
N LEU A 10 -2.15 -27.00 40.73
CA LEU A 10 -3.11 -27.38 39.67
C LEU A 10 -3.76 -26.18 38.97
N ILE A 11 -3.96 -25.07 39.69
CA ILE A 11 -4.53 -23.83 39.14
C ILE A 11 -3.45 -22.96 38.46
N MET A 12 -2.25 -22.89 39.04
CA MET A 12 -1.16 -22.04 38.52
C MET A 12 -0.48 -22.62 37.27
N LEU A 13 -0.42 -23.94 37.14
CA LEU A 13 0.23 -24.62 36.02
C LEU A 13 -0.42 -24.34 34.64
N PRO A 14 -1.76 -24.36 34.46
CA PRO A 14 -2.38 -24.01 33.18
C PRO A 14 -2.26 -22.52 32.83
N MET A 15 -2.14 -21.63 33.83
CA MET A 15 -1.84 -20.21 33.58
C MET A 15 -0.38 -20.01 33.13
N ALA A 16 0.54 -20.86 33.59
CA ALA A 16 1.94 -20.85 33.15
C ALA A 16 2.13 -21.49 31.77
N ILE A 17 1.31 -22.48 31.42
CA ILE A 17 1.21 -23.07 30.07
C ILE A 17 0.11 -22.32 29.30
N GLY A 18 0.23 -20.99 29.22
CA GLY A 18 -0.59 -20.20 28.33
C GLY A 18 -0.35 -20.69 26.91
N MET A 19 -1.28 -21.49 26.37
CA MET A 19 -1.26 -21.87 24.96
C MET A 19 -1.24 -20.57 24.17
N ARG A 20 -0.12 -20.29 23.51
CA ARG A 20 -0.02 -19.14 22.60
C ARG A 20 -1.15 -19.31 21.60
N ASP A 21 -2.00 -18.30 21.48
CA ASP A 21 -3.11 -18.33 20.54
C ASP A 21 -2.52 -18.59 19.14
N PRO A 22 -2.84 -19.74 18.51
CA PRO A 22 -2.27 -20.13 17.22
C PRO A 22 -2.59 -19.13 16.10
N PHE A 23 -3.58 -18.26 16.31
CA PHE A 23 -4.01 -17.24 15.36
C PHE A 23 -3.48 -15.85 15.69
N GLN A 24 -2.80 -15.67 16.82
CA GLN A 24 -2.23 -14.38 17.16
C GLN A 24 -1.02 -14.09 16.27
N PRO A 25 -1.08 -13.02 15.46
CA PRO A 25 0.02 -12.68 14.58
C PRO A 25 1.28 -12.36 15.41
N PRO A 26 2.48 -12.60 14.86
CA PRO A 26 3.72 -12.14 15.45
C PRO A 26 3.68 -10.64 15.73
N GLU A 27 4.39 -10.20 16.77
CA GLU A 27 4.52 -8.76 17.04
C GLU A 27 5.17 -8.06 15.85
N ASP A 28 4.51 -7.01 15.35
CA ASP A 28 4.97 -6.24 14.21
C ASP A 28 5.94 -5.14 14.67
N HIS A 29 7.19 -5.54 14.93
CA HIS A 29 8.27 -4.63 15.34
C HIS A 29 8.60 -3.57 14.28
N CYS A 30 8.31 -3.88 13.01
CA CYS A 30 8.57 -3.01 11.86
C CYS A 30 7.38 -2.09 11.54
N HIS A 31 6.26 -2.25 12.25
CA HIS A 31 5.00 -1.55 12.04
C HIS A 31 4.44 -1.66 10.61
N ILE A 32 4.80 -2.71 9.86
CA ILE A 32 4.44 -2.93 8.45
C ILE A 32 2.93 -2.82 8.21
N ALA A 33 2.11 -3.34 9.13
CA ALA A 33 0.66 -3.27 9.04
C ALA A 33 0.12 -1.84 8.98
N GLN A 34 0.84 -0.87 9.55
CA GLN A 34 0.44 0.54 9.53
C GLN A 34 0.83 1.22 8.22
N LEU A 35 1.76 0.70 7.43
CA LEU A 35 2.23 1.36 6.20
C LEU A 35 1.06 1.69 5.25
N SER A 36 0.18 0.72 5.02
CA SER A 36 -0.98 0.88 4.12
C SER A 36 -2.04 1.85 4.63
N GLN A 37 -1.98 2.26 5.90
CA GLN A 37 -2.96 3.15 6.53
C GLN A 37 -2.54 4.62 6.45
N TRP A 38 -1.26 4.89 6.23
CA TRP A 38 -0.76 6.26 6.09
C TRP A 38 -1.13 6.82 4.71
N ARG A 39 -1.30 8.15 4.64
CA ARG A 39 -1.65 8.85 3.40
C ARG A 39 -0.75 10.04 3.18
N TYR A 40 -0.20 10.15 1.97
CA TYR A 40 0.62 11.27 1.55
C TYR A 40 -0.22 12.32 0.83
N GLN A 41 -0.05 13.59 1.24
CA GLN A 41 -0.91 14.70 0.82
C GLN A 41 -0.16 15.72 -0.06
N GLY A 42 1.16 15.57 -0.18
CA GLY A 42 2.04 16.43 -0.95
C GLY A 42 3.05 17.17 -0.08
N THR A 43 3.73 18.13 -0.69
CA THR A 43 4.76 18.95 -0.03
C THR A 43 4.42 20.42 -0.05
N ILE A 44 4.92 21.13 0.97
CA ILE A 44 4.92 22.58 1.06
C ILE A 44 6.37 23.05 0.96
N ALA A 45 6.63 24.02 0.09
CA ALA A 45 7.91 24.72 0.05
C ALA A 45 7.96 25.76 1.20
N ARG A 46 8.97 25.66 2.07
CA ARG A 46 9.23 26.61 3.15
C ARG A 46 10.62 27.18 2.99
N ALA A 47 10.71 28.41 2.49
CA ALA A 47 11.96 29.08 2.15
C ALA A 47 12.86 28.18 1.28
N SER A 48 13.91 27.59 1.85
CA SER A 48 14.87 26.70 1.18
C SER A 48 14.66 25.21 1.44
N ARG A 49 13.59 24.81 2.14
CA ARG A 49 13.33 23.40 2.49
C ARG A 49 11.95 22.94 2.02
N GLN A 50 11.87 21.69 1.61
CA GLN A 50 10.62 21.04 1.24
C GLN A 50 10.11 20.21 2.43
N VAL A 51 8.86 20.44 2.83
CA VAL A 51 8.22 19.75 3.95
C VAL A 51 7.07 18.90 3.42
N GLY A 52 7.12 17.59 3.65
CA GLY A 52 6.06 16.66 3.32
C GLY A 52 4.95 16.65 4.36
N LEU A 53 3.72 16.43 3.90
CA LEU A 53 2.55 16.23 4.73
C LEU A 53 2.08 14.78 4.64
N LEU A 54 2.17 14.08 5.76
CA LEU A 54 1.64 12.73 5.95
C LEU A 54 0.48 12.76 6.94
N ARG A 55 -0.52 11.92 6.70
CA ARG A 55 -1.57 11.60 7.65
C ARG A 55 -1.30 10.19 8.16
N ASP A 56 -1.10 10.04 9.46
CA ASP A 56 -0.85 8.74 10.08
C ASP A 56 -2.13 7.88 10.17
N ALA A 57 -1.99 6.63 10.61
CA ALA A 57 -3.10 5.69 10.77
C ALA A 57 -4.23 6.19 11.70
N GLN A 58 -3.93 7.11 12.62
CA GLN A 58 -4.91 7.72 13.53
C GLN A 58 -5.56 8.97 12.92
N GLY A 59 -5.20 9.30 11.68
CA GLY A 59 -5.68 10.49 10.99
C GLY A 59 -4.96 11.78 11.39
N LYS A 60 -3.88 11.71 12.18
CA LYS A 60 -3.13 12.88 12.65
C LYS A 60 -2.13 13.34 11.60
N TRP A 61 -2.06 14.66 11.44
CA TRP A 61 -1.13 15.32 10.54
C TRP A 61 0.31 15.26 11.07
N ARG A 62 1.23 14.86 10.19
CA ARG A 62 2.67 14.76 10.43
C ARG A 62 3.39 15.54 9.35
N ARG A 63 4.27 16.44 9.78
CA ARG A 63 5.21 17.14 8.90
C ARG A 63 6.50 16.32 8.87
N VAL A 64 7.00 16.03 7.68
CA VAL A 64 8.22 15.26 7.48
C VAL A 64 9.19 15.99 6.56
N GLU A 65 10.47 15.81 6.80
CA GLU A 65 11.56 16.34 5.98
C GLU A 65 12.43 15.19 5.49
N MET A 66 13.28 15.44 4.49
CA MET A 66 14.29 14.48 4.06
C MET A 66 15.14 14.03 5.26
N ASN A 67 15.39 12.73 5.38
CA ASN A 67 16.12 12.09 6.48
C ASN A 67 15.47 12.19 7.88
N SER A 68 14.23 12.68 8.00
CA SER A 68 13.53 12.68 9.28
C SER A 68 13.08 11.27 9.68
N GLN A 69 13.05 11.01 10.99
CA GLN A 69 12.52 9.77 11.56
C GLN A 69 11.06 9.96 11.99
N LEU A 70 10.21 9.01 11.62
CA LEU A 70 8.81 8.94 12.02
C LEU A 70 8.69 8.29 13.41
N PRO A 71 7.57 8.49 14.13
CA PRO A 71 7.34 7.85 15.44
C PRO A 71 7.41 6.32 15.43
N THR A 72 7.20 5.70 14.27
CA THR A 72 7.32 4.26 14.02
C THR A 72 8.77 3.79 13.84
N GLY A 73 9.75 4.70 13.89
CA GLY A 73 11.17 4.39 13.65
C GLY A 73 11.57 4.42 12.17
N TRP A 74 10.63 4.59 11.24
CA TRP A 74 10.93 4.68 9.81
C TRP A 74 11.65 5.98 9.46
N ARG A 75 12.50 5.94 8.44
CA ARG A 75 13.27 7.11 7.99
C ARG A 75 12.86 7.55 6.59
N VAL A 76 12.59 8.84 6.40
CA VAL A 76 12.32 9.40 5.07
C VAL A 76 13.59 9.43 4.25
N VAL A 77 13.59 8.74 3.10
CA VAL A 77 14.74 8.65 2.20
C VAL A 77 14.52 9.36 0.87
N GLN A 78 13.27 9.64 0.50
CA GLN A 78 12.94 10.47 -0.64
C GLN A 78 11.69 11.28 -0.35
N LEU A 79 11.69 12.54 -0.76
CA LEU A 79 10.55 13.43 -0.62
C LEU A 79 10.37 14.27 -1.88
N SER A 80 9.30 14.01 -2.63
CA SER A 80 8.91 14.74 -3.85
C SER A 80 7.47 15.22 -3.76
N THR A 81 7.03 16.09 -4.66
CA THR A 81 5.64 16.56 -4.71
C THR A 81 4.62 15.44 -4.95
N GLN A 82 5.04 14.38 -5.64
CA GLN A 82 4.18 13.27 -6.06
C GLN A 82 4.26 12.06 -5.12
N ALA A 83 5.41 11.80 -4.52
CA ALA A 83 5.59 10.64 -3.65
C ALA A 83 6.60 10.91 -2.54
N VAL A 84 6.44 10.18 -1.45
CA VAL A 84 7.39 10.11 -0.33
C VAL A 84 7.78 8.66 -0.10
N GLU A 85 9.07 8.41 0.03
CA GLU A 85 9.64 7.08 0.27
C GLU A 85 10.32 7.04 1.64
N ILE A 86 10.11 5.93 2.34
CA ILE A 86 10.73 5.64 3.62
C ILE A 86 11.49 4.32 3.58
N GLU A 87 12.44 4.19 4.49
CA GLU A 87 13.04 2.92 4.88
C GLU A 87 12.43 2.43 6.19
N THR A 88 12.03 1.16 6.22
CA THR A 88 11.31 0.52 7.34
C THR A 88 12.25 -0.01 8.42
N GLY A 89 13.52 -0.25 8.10
CA GLY A 89 14.55 -0.69 9.03
C GLY A 89 15.29 -1.96 8.59
N LEU A 90 16.32 -2.34 9.34
CA LEU A 90 17.10 -3.57 9.08
C LEU A 90 16.25 -4.81 9.41
N GLY A 91 16.18 -5.76 8.49
CA GLY A 91 15.43 -7.00 8.68
C GLY A 91 13.91 -6.86 8.57
N CYS A 92 13.43 -5.69 8.14
CA CYS A 92 12.02 -5.42 7.86
C CYS A 92 11.71 -5.62 6.37
N GLU A 93 10.66 -6.36 6.06
CA GLU A 93 10.18 -6.57 4.69
C GLU A 93 8.80 -5.90 4.52
N PRO A 94 8.60 -4.99 3.54
CA PRO A 94 9.60 -4.52 2.59
C PRO A 94 10.58 -3.52 3.23
N ALA A 95 11.84 -3.52 2.79
CA ALA A 95 12.86 -2.59 3.29
C ALA A 95 12.57 -1.11 2.96
N ARG A 96 11.82 -0.88 1.87
CA ARG A 96 11.38 0.44 1.43
C ARG A 96 9.89 0.46 1.15
N TRP A 97 9.29 1.60 1.41
CA TRP A 97 7.87 1.82 1.16
C TRP A 97 7.64 3.23 0.63
N SER A 98 6.82 3.35 -0.41
CA SER A 98 6.49 4.62 -1.04
C SER A 98 4.98 4.91 -0.95
N TRP A 99 4.62 6.13 -0.54
CA TRP A 99 3.26 6.64 -0.66
C TRP A 99 3.20 7.69 -1.76
N SER A 100 2.34 7.47 -2.74
CA SER A 100 1.98 8.47 -3.75
C SER A 100 0.90 9.41 -3.22
N ARG A 101 0.89 10.63 -3.72
CA ARG A 101 -0.12 11.64 -3.41
C ARG A 101 -1.44 11.18 -3.98
N GLU A 102 -2.46 11.11 -3.13
CA GLU A 102 -3.82 10.75 -3.57
C GLU A 102 -4.41 11.94 -4.36
N GLY A 103 -4.45 11.82 -5.70
CA GLY A 103 -4.92 12.87 -6.62
C GLY A 103 -4.98 12.43 -8.09
N GLU A 104 -6.20 12.48 -8.63
CA GLU A 104 -6.80 12.07 -9.93
C GLU A 104 -6.59 10.61 -10.41
N PRO A 105 -7.68 9.86 -10.68
CA PRO A 105 -7.58 8.58 -11.35
C PRO A 105 -7.02 8.80 -12.76
N HIS A 106 -6.00 8.04 -13.11
CA HIS A 106 -5.53 7.97 -14.49
C HIS A 106 -6.56 7.14 -15.28
N GLU A 107 -7.60 7.80 -15.78
CA GLU A 107 -8.43 7.28 -16.87
C GLU A 107 -7.59 7.34 -18.15
N ASP A 108 -6.82 6.30 -18.42
CA ASP A 108 -6.42 6.00 -19.80
C ASP A 108 -6.71 4.52 -20.10
N ARG A 109 -7.76 4.36 -20.92
CA ARG A 109 -8.24 3.11 -21.49
C ARG A 109 -7.38 2.73 -22.69
N ASP A 110 -6.56 1.71 -22.55
CA ASP A 110 -6.14 0.90 -23.70
C ASP A 110 -6.84 -0.45 -23.66
N LYS A 111 -8.06 -0.47 -24.22
CA LYS A 111 -8.66 -1.72 -24.69
C LYS A 111 -7.85 -2.17 -25.90
N HIS A 112 -7.11 -3.26 -25.78
CA HIS A 112 -6.61 -3.98 -26.95
C HIS A 112 -7.81 -4.50 -27.76
N SER A 113 -8.25 -3.72 -28.74
CA SER A 113 -9.01 -4.25 -29.88
C SER A 113 -8.03 -5.08 -30.70
N VAL A 114 -8.05 -6.40 -30.50
CA VAL A 114 -7.44 -7.33 -31.44
C VAL A 114 -8.22 -7.23 -32.75
N THR A 115 -7.73 -6.40 -33.68
CA THR A 115 -8.17 -6.45 -35.07
C THR A 115 -7.60 -7.74 -35.66
N ASN A 116 -8.36 -8.83 -35.57
CA ASN A 116 -8.04 -10.06 -36.28
C ASN A 116 -8.36 -9.85 -37.77
N VAL A 117 -7.35 -9.40 -38.52
CA VAL A 117 -7.41 -9.34 -39.98
C VAL A 117 -7.19 -10.75 -40.51
N ASN A 118 -8.24 -11.58 -40.48
CA ASN A 118 -8.32 -12.73 -41.35
C ASN A 118 -9.22 -12.38 -42.52
N ALA A 119 -8.60 -11.75 -43.52
CA ALA A 119 -9.11 -11.73 -44.88
C ALA A 119 -9.06 -13.17 -45.42
N ILE A 120 -10.19 -13.86 -45.41
CA ILE A 120 -10.40 -15.05 -46.23
C ILE A 120 -11.59 -14.79 -47.15
N SER A 121 -11.28 -14.97 -48.43
CA SER A 121 -12.08 -14.81 -49.63
C SER A 121 -13.40 -15.58 -49.67
N MET A 122 -14.37 -15.01 -50.42
CA MET A 122 -15.23 -15.65 -51.46
C MET A 122 -16.71 -15.28 -51.34
N GLY A 123 -17.30 -14.86 -52.47
CA GLY A 123 -18.74 -14.66 -52.66
C GLY A 123 -19.06 -13.41 -53.50
N ALA A 124 -18.68 -13.37 -54.78
CA ALA A 124 -19.56 -13.67 -55.92
C ALA A 124 -20.67 -12.60 -56.21
N LYS A 125 -20.32 -11.67 -57.11
CA LYS A 125 -21.06 -11.16 -58.30
C LYS A 125 -22.60 -11.16 -58.27
N THR A 126 -23.21 -9.96 -58.42
CA THR A 126 -24.01 -9.52 -59.60
C THR A 126 -24.36 -8.02 -59.49
N ALA A 127 -24.78 -7.45 -60.62
CA ALA A 127 -24.61 -6.06 -61.07
C ALA A 127 -25.86 -5.14 -60.97
N ALA A 128 -25.67 -3.91 -61.46
CA ALA A 128 -26.59 -2.79 -61.75
C ALA A 128 -26.98 -1.91 -60.55
N GLY A 129 -27.03 -0.57 -60.60
CA GLY A 129 -26.94 0.46 -61.65
C GLY A 129 -27.70 1.73 -61.16
N LEU A 130 -27.40 2.91 -61.73
CA LEU A 130 -27.97 4.28 -61.51
C LEU A 130 -27.23 5.12 -60.44
N VAL A 131 -26.51 6.23 -60.67
CA VAL A 131 -26.58 7.46 -61.53
C VAL A 131 -27.43 8.61 -60.96
N GLY A 132 -26.80 9.80 -60.86
CA GLY A 132 -27.39 11.14 -60.65
C GLY A 132 -27.05 11.74 -59.27
N GLY A 133 -26.36 12.87 -59.09
CA GLY A 133 -26.04 14.00 -59.99
C GLY A 133 -26.89 15.22 -59.61
N GLY A 134 -26.30 16.22 -58.95
CA GLY A 134 -26.93 17.51 -58.60
C GLY A 134 -26.43 18.09 -57.30
#